data_AF-B5GRF0-F1
#
_entry.id   AF-B5GRF0-F1
#
_cell.length_a   1.000
_cell.length_b   1.000
_cell.length_c   1.000
_cell.angle_alpha   90.00
_cell.angle_beta   90.00
_cell.angle_gamma   90.00
#
_symmetry.space_group_name_H-M   'P 1'
#
loop_
_entity.id
_entity.type
_entity.pdbx_description
1 polymer ?
#
loop_
_entity_poly.entity_id
_entity_poly.type
_entity_poly.pdbx_seq_one_letter_code
_entity_poly.pdbx_strand_id
1 'polypeptide(L)'
;MTTGSPQVRVDDVEDDPTRILTPHWEKTPAFEPQPGAAMRAEWFVLSWGPSRCADALAATLRGTAPGVGVRRVDVATESAESHDYRAGADQRHVFFVDETAPLRGPDVADDASWAWADAVVHACQTVASRPRARVWIVTRTGLHGSGTRDVVRPEHDFAWALGRCHAAESPDSWGGLVDLDVEDPATAGRMLSDYLLSDSTEDEILLQDDGPLVARLRASSLPPTAINQSLSTERLQIVSGGAAGLSFEIERGLARRGAKRLLILGRSPLDAERERNIHLLEELGCGVEYEVLDIGDPAAVRTLTARLRQRGDAVGGVFHLASNWRMNGRSCVSSLMTATGEQNRVLLATKAGGALLLSELAEDLGAEAMVLFSSAAATLGSPGQANYAAANAVLDGVARRLHRGRVRAVSIAWGPVGEVGFGATPEGARLHDVWQRLGLRRLTVDQVLSAVDMALSQDQPNLTVVSWDDAGADALPWVGARPTLEPLAAAQPQGLALGRLGELEGEERVECIIDVIRGSLARILSRAPETIDPESSFAMMGVDSLIALEVLFIVEREFGVRLGLDQVLLGMDSTLATMASQLDQHLREVATQTSGSPR
;
A
#
# COMPACT_ATOMS: atom_id res chain seq x y z
N MET A 1 -23.51 30.32 -24.05
CA MET A 1 -23.95 28.92 -24.13
C MET A 1 -22.85 28.13 -24.82
N THR A 2 -21.81 27.79 -24.07
CA THR A 2 -20.69 26.95 -24.52
C THR A 2 -21.05 25.51 -24.18
N THR A 3 -21.31 24.73 -25.21
CA THR A 3 -21.58 23.29 -25.17
C THR A 3 -20.38 22.57 -24.56
N GLY A 4 -20.57 22.01 -23.35
CA GLY A 4 -19.59 21.18 -22.70
C GLY A 4 -19.33 19.91 -23.52
N SER A 5 -18.06 19.64 -23.80
CA SER A 5 -17.62 18.39 -24.40
C SER A 5 -17.86 17.23 -23.42
N PRO A 6 -18.28 16.04 -23.88
CA PRO A 6 -18.61 14.92 -23.00
C PRO A 6 -17.34 14.38 -22.33
N GLN A 7 -17.43 14.19 -21.01
CA GLN A 7 -16.41 13.62 -20.14
C GLN A 7 -16.48 12.09 -20.21
N VAL A 8 -15.34 11.39 -20.20
CA VAL A 8 -15.33 9.93 -20.17
C VAL A 8 -15.51 9.47 -18.72
N ARG A 9 -16.73 9.07 -18.36
CA ARG A 9 -16.95 8.11 -17.28
C ARG A 9 -16.57 6.73 -17.79
N VAL A 10 -16.20 5.82 -16.89
CA VAL A 10 -16.15 4.39 -17.21
C VAL A 10 -17.61 3.97 -17.44
N ASP A 11 -18.06 4.10 -18.69
CA ASP A 11 -19.43 3.98 -19.18
C ASP A 11 -20.48 5.02 -18.68
N ASP A 12 -21.36 5.44 -19.59
CA ASP A 12 -22.51 6.34 -19.40
C ASP A 12 -23.66 5.68 -18.60
N VAL A 13 -23.33 4.96 -17.51
CA VAL A 13 -24.34 4.45 -16.58
C VAL A 13 -24.47 5.48 -15.46
N GLU A 14 -25.68 6.01 -15.25
CA GLU A 14 -26.00 7.08 -14.30
C GLU A 14 -25.68 6.76 -12.81
N ASP A 15 -25.06 5.63 -12.50
CA ASP A 15 -24.82 5.09 -11.14
C ASP A 15 -23.45 4.39 -10.96
N ASP A 16 -22.43 4.59 -11.81
CA ASP A 16 -21.13 3.90 -11.61
C ASP A 16 -20.36 4.44 -10.37
N PRO A 17 -20.18 3.64 -9.29
CA PRO A 17 -19.38 4.00 -8.12
C PRO A 17 -17.87 4.03 -8.37
N THR A 18 -17.40 3.67 -9.57
CA THR A 18 -15.97 3.64 -9.89
C THR A 18 -15.38 5.05 -9.84
N ARG A 19 -14.23 5.17 -9.16
CA ARG A 19 -13.46 6.40 -9.01
C ARG A 19 -12.01 6.13 -9.37
N ILE A 20 -11.41 7.11 -10.03
CA ILE A 20 -9.98 7.15 -10.30
C ILE A 20 -9.39 8.12 -9.29
N LEU A 21 -8.43 7.66 -8.49
CA LEU A 21 -7.73 8.47 -7.51
C LEU A 21 -6.34 8.79 -8.01
N THR A 22 -5.92 10.05 -7.87
CA THR A 22 -4.56 10.50 -8.19
C THR A 22 -3.98 11.33 -7.04
N PRO A 23 -2.69 11.18 -6.73
CA PRO A 23 -2.03 12.03 -5.76
C PRO A 23 -1.85 13.45 -6.32
N HIS A 24 -2.13 14.44 -5.50
CA HIS A 24 -1.90 15.86 -5.73
C HIS A 24 -0.95 16.37 -4.66
N TRP A 25 0.02 17.19 -5.06
CA TRP A 25 0.99 17.78 -4.16
C TRP A 25 0.71 19.27 -4.03
N GLU A 26 0.51 19.72 -2.80
CA GLU A 26 0.10 21.10 -2.48
C GLU A 26 1.23 21.84 -1.78
N LYS A 27 1.53 23.06 -2.22
CA LYS A 27 2.56 23.89 -1.58
C LYS A 27 2.09 24.25 -0.17
N THR A 28 2.99 24.06 0.79
CA THR A 28 2.77 24.48 2.18
C THR A 28 3.89 25.46 2.59
N PRO A 29 3.65 26.38 3.54
CA PRO A 29 4.72 27.18 4.10
C PRO A 29 5.87 26.31 4.64
N ALA A 30 7.07 26.87 4.71
CA ALA A 30 8.18 26.21 5.38
C ALA A 30 7.79 25.83 6.81
N PHE A 31 8.16 24.62 7.25
CA PHE A 31 7.89 24.18 8.61
C PHE A 31 8.67 25.02 9.60
N GLU A 32 7.98 25.57 10.60
CA GLU A 32 8.62 26.32 11.66
C GLU A 32 8.88 25.38 12.85
N PRO A 33 10.15 25.22 13.28
CA PRO A 33 10.47 24.34 14.40
C PRO A 33 9.89 24.90 15.70
N GLN A 34 9.21 24.03 16.46
CA GLN A 34 8.68 24.30 17.79
C GLN A 34 9.45 23.46 18.82
N PRO A 35 10.54 23.98 19.39
CA PRO A 35 11.52 23.19 20.15
C PRO A 35 11.01 22.51 21.45
N GLY A 36 9.73 22.58 21.82
CA GLY A 36 9.17 22.12 23.10
C GLY A 36 9.50 20.67 23.50
N ALA A 37 8.55 19.74 23.35
CA ALA A 37 8.74 18.34 23.76
C ALA A 37 9.73 17.59 22.85
N ALA A 38 9.86 17.99 21.58
CA ALA A 38 10.74 17.36 20.59
C ALA A 38 12.24 17.45 20.94
N MET A 39 12.67 18.50 21.65
CA MET A 39 14.04 18.62 22.17
C MET A 39 14.32 17.76 23.41
N ARG A 40 13.34 17.01 23.93
CA ARG A 40 13.55 16.08 25.06
C ARG A 40 13.60 14.62 24.63
N ALA A 41 13.36 14.35 23.34
CA ALA A 41 13.38 13.02 22.77
C ALA A 41 14.81 12.52 22.52
N GLU A 42 14.98 11.19 22.51
CA GLU A 42 16.18 10.54 21.97
C GLU A 42 15.98 10.28 20.47
N TRP A 43 16.95 10.73 19.67
CA TRP A 43 16.89 10.64 18.21
C TRP A 43 17.80 9.52 17.69
N PHE A 44 17.22 8.67 16.85
CA PHE A 44 17.90 7.59 16.15
C PHE A 44 17.83 7.90 14.65
N VAL A 45 18.93 8.40 14.10
CA VAL A 45 19.09 8.64 12.67
C VAL A 45 19.70 7.38 12.05
N LEU A 46 18.84 6.57 11.46
CA LEU A 46 19.16 5.26 10.91
C LEU A 46 19.29 5.38 9.39
N SER A 47 20.19 4.61 8.79
CA SER A 47 20.23 4.46 7.33
C SER A 47 20.58 3.04 6.94
N TRP A 48 20.05 2.57 5.82
CA TRP A 48 20.57 1.38 5.15
C TRP A 48 21.70 1.80 4.21
N GLY A 49 22.94 1.66 4.65
CA GLY A 49 24.13 2.11 3.91
C GLY A 49 24.52 3.58 4.19
N PRO A 50 25.64 4.05 3.62
CA PRO A 50 26.10 5.43 3.77
C PRO A 50 25.08 6.45 3.25
N SER A 51 24.72 7.43 4.07
CA SER A 51 23.78 8.50 3.72
C SER A 51 24.30 9.86 4.17
N ARG A 52 24.47 10.78 3.21
CA ARG A 52 24.94 12.14 3.47
C ARG A 52 23.84 13.00 4.08
N CYS A 53 22.58 12.77 3.71
CA CYS A 53 21.48 13.52 4.30
C CYS A 53 21.21 13.05 5.74
N ALA A 54 21.38 11.77 6.06
CA ALA A 54 21.36 11.26 7.43
C ALA A 54 22.47 11.89 8.29
N ASP A 55 23.68 11.98 7.77
CA ASP A 55 24.80 12.63 8.47
C ASP A 55 24.53 14.12 8.69
N ALA A 56 23.99 14.81 7.68
CA ALA A 56 23.63 16.21 7.77
C ALA A 56 22.47 16.46 8.76
N LEU A 57 21.45 15.61 8.78
CA LEU A 57 20.36 15.67 9.76
C LEU A 57 20.90 15.47 11.18
N ALA A 58 21.72 14.44 11.39
CA ALA A 58 22.30 14.16 12.70
C ALA A 58 23.17 15.33 13.20
N ALA A 59 23.96 15.95 12.32
CA ALA A 59 24.73 17.15 12.65
C ALA A 59 23.83 18.34 12.99
N THR A 60 22.75 18.53 12.24
CA THR A 60 21.78 19.62 12.46
C THR A 60 21.08 19.45 13.81
N LEU A 61 20.53 18.27 14.11
CA LEU A 61 19.84 17.99 15.38
C LEU A 61 20.75 18.19 16.60
N ARG A 62 22.04 17.80 16.50
CA ARG A 62 23.04 18.03 17.56
C ARG A 62 23.32 19.52 17.80
N GLY A 63 23.29 20.33 16.74
CA GLY A 63 23.51 21.77 16.79
C GLY A 63 22.31 22.54 17.34
N THR A 64 21.10 22.13 16.95
CA THR A 64 19.86 22.83 17.31
C THR A 64 19.50 22.67 18.80
N ALA A 65 19.89 21.55 19.44
CA ALA A 65 19.48 21.24 20.81
C ALA A 65 20.63 20.64 21.68
N PRO A 66 21.43 21.49 22.34
CA PRO A 66 22.50 21.03 23.23
C PRO A 66 21.92 20.18 24.39
N GLY A 67 22.22 18.87 24.40
CA GLY A 67 21.72 17.92 25.41
C GLY A 67 20.78 16.83 24.88
N VAL A 68 20.34 16.93 23.62
CA VAL A 68 19.59 15.86 22.93
C VAL A 68 20.52 14.70 22.58
N GLY A 69 20.10 13.48 22.93
CA GLY A 69 20.79 12.28 22.49
C GLY A 69 20.51 12.02 21.01
N VAL A 70 21.47 12.29 20.13
CA VAL A 70 21.38 11.99 18.69
C VAL A 70 22.35 10.88 18.31
N ARG A 71 21.80 9.71 18.02
CA ARG A 71 22.56 8.54 17.55
C ARG A 71 22.42 8.43 16.03
N ARG A 72 23.54 8.21 15.35
CA ARG A 72 23.61 8.01 13.91
C ARG A 72 24.11 6.59 13.69
N VAL A 73 23.31 5.73 13.05
CA VAL A 73 23.62 4.30 12.87
C VAL A 73 23.38 3.90 11.42
N ASP A 74 24.35 3.20 10.84
CA ASP A 74 24.18 2.52 9.55
C ASP A 74 23.82 1.05 9.80
N VAL A 75 22.55 0.71 9.59
CA VAL A 75 21.99 -0.61 9.90
C VAL A 75 22.48 -1.71 8.97
N ALA A 76 23.17 -1.36 7.88
CA ALA A 76 23.83 -2.35 7.03
C ALA A 76 25.14 -2.89 7.65
N THR A 77 25.70 -2.17 8.63
CA THR A 77 27.01 -2.51 9.24
C THR A 77 26.94 -2.74 10.75
N GLU A 78 25.95 -2.16 11.42
CA GLU A 78 25.77 -2.23 12.86
C GLU A 78 24.31 -2.57 13.19
N SER A 79 24.08 -3.56 14.07
CA SER A 79 22.71 -3.88 14.49
C SER A 79 22.13 -2.75 15.34
N ALA A 80 20.92 -2.30 14.99
CA ALA A 80 20.17 -1.33 15.79
C ALA A 80 19.74 -1.89 17.17
N GLU A 81 19.73 -3.21 17.35
CA GLU A 81 19.22 -3.88 18.56
C GLU A 81 20.19 -3.81 19.76
N SER A 82 21.47 -3.55 19.55
CA SER A 82 22.53 -3.58 20.59
C SER A 82 22.58 -2.34 21.50
N HIS A 83 21.72 -1.36 21.27
CA HIS A 83 21.87 -0.02 21.84
C HIS A 83 21.18 0.13 23.20
N ASP A 84 21.89 0.68 24.18
CA ASP A 84 21.38 0.91 25.53
C ASP A 84 20.36 2.07 25.54
N TYR A 85 19.07 1.77 25.77
CA TYR A 85 17.95 2.73 25.68
C TYR A 85 17.69 3.41 27.03
N ARG A 86 17.39 4.71 27.03
CA ARG A 86 16.93 5.39 28.26
C ARG A 86 15.44 5.10 28.49
N ALA A 87 15.15 4.29 29.50
CA ALA A 87 13.77 3.99 29.90
C ALA A 87 12.98 5.28 30.21
N GLY A 88 11.81 5.44 29.56
CA GLY A 88 10.88 6.55 29.82
C GLY A 88 11.06 7.80 28.94
N ALA A 89 12.05 7.86 28.05
CA ALA A 89 12.19 8.96 27.08
C ALA A 89 11.36 8.71 25.81
N ASP A 90 10.79 9.76 25.23
CA ASP A 90 10.19 9.70 23.89
C ASP A 90 11.31 9.42 22.86
N GLN A 91 11.05 8.54 21.90
CA GLN A 91 12.03 8.14 20.89
C GLN A 91 11.60 8.55 19.50
N ARG A 92 12.53 9.10 18.72
CA ARG A 92 12.29 9.52 17.34
C ARG A 92 13.28 8.85 16.41
N HIS A 93 12.77 7.94 15.58
CA HIS A 93 13.54 7.15 14.63
C HIS A 93 13.35 7.74 13.23
N VAL A 94 14.43 8.18 12.60
CA VAL A 94 14.41 8.68 11.23
C VAL A 94 15.21 7.71 10.37
N PHE A 95 14.52 6.93 9.56
CA PHE A 95 15.09 5.86 8.75
C PHE A 95 15.25 6.31 7.31
N PHE A 96 16.49 6.48 6.87
CA PHE A 96 16.83 6.77 5.48
C PHE A 96 16.95 5.48 4.70
N VAL A 97 16.11 5.34 3.68
CA VAL A 97 16.26 4.27 2.70
C VAL A 97 17.39 4.66 1.74
N ASP A 98 18.34 3.75 1.57
CA ASP A 98 19.62 3.85 0.85
C ASP A 98 19.83 5.08 -0.08
N GLU A 99 20.82 5.92 0.24
CA GLU A 99 21.24 7.04 -0.61
C GLU A 99 22.33 6.69 -1.63
N THR A 100 22.86 5.46 -1.59
CA THR A 100 23.92 5.02 -2.48
C THR A 100 23.38 4.71 -3.88
N ALA A 101 24.22 4.09 -4.71
CA ALA A 101 23.85 3.74 -6.07
C ALA A 101 22.50 2.99 -6.04
N PRO A 102 21.54 3.35 -6.91
CA PRO A 102 20.26 2.66 -6.98
C PRO A 102 20.47 1.17 -6.99
N LEU A 103 19.68 0.43 -6.20
CA LEU A 103 19.76 -1.02 -6.19
C LEU A 103 19.60 -1.48 -7.64
N ARG A 104 20.65 -2.13 -8.18
CA ARG A 104 20.51 -2.83 -9.45
C ARG A 104 19.37 -3.83 -9.25
N GLY A 105 18.47 -3.94 -10.23
CA GLY A 105 17.38 -4.91 -10.20
C GLY A 105 17.88 -6.26 -9.69
N PRO A 106 17.06 -7.00 -8.95
CA PRO A 106 17.54 -8.09 -8.10
C PRO A 106 18.34 -9.08 -8.92
N ASP A 107 19.57 -9.38 -8.49
CA ASP A 107 20.19 -10.64 -8.84
C ASP A 107 19.55 -11.69 -7.94
N VAL A 108 18.38 -12.19 -8.35
CA VAL A 108 17.53 -13.10 -7.54
C VAL A 108 18.22 -14.46 -7.29
N ALA A 109 19.40 -14.69 -7.87
CA ALA A 109 20.28 -15.80 -7.49
C ALA A 109 20.97 -15.58 -6.12
N ASP A 110 20.92 -14.37 -5.57
CA ASP A 110 21.45 -14.01 -4.25
C ASP A 110 20.29 -13.77 -3.26
N ASP A 111 20.25 -14.58 -2.20
CA ASP A 111 19.30 -14.43 -1.08
C ASP A 111 19.42 -13.03 -0.42
N ALA A 112 20.53 -12.32 -0.62
CA ALA A 112 20.74 -10.95 -0.13
C ALA A 112 19.98 -9.86 -0.94
N SER A 113 19.38 -10.20 -2.09
CA SER A 113 18.75 -9.23 -3.02
C SER A 113 17.56 -8.45 -2.43
N TRP A 114 16.92 -8.97 -1.37
CA TRP A 114 15.80 -8.32 -0.66
C TRP A 114 16.15 -7.89 0.76
N ALA A 115 17.42 -7.91 1.16
CA ALA A 115 17.84 -7.58 2.52
C ALA A 115 17.42 -6.17 2.95
N TRP A 116 17.37 -5.22 2.02
CA TRP A 116 16.85 -3.87 2.25
C TRP A 116 15.37 -3.88 2.64
N ALA A 117 14.56 -4.78 2.08
CA ALA A 117 13.12 -4.86 2.38
C ALA A 117 12.91 -5.36 3.80
N ASP A 118 13.66 -6.40 4.18
CA ASP A 118 13.65 -6.93 5.54
C ASP A 118 14.17 -5.89 6.54
N ALA A 119 15.15 -5.07 6.18
CA ALA A 119 15.64 -4.00 7.04
C ALA A 119 14.59 -2.90 7.28
N VAL A 120 13.90 -2.45 6.24
CA VAL A 120 12.82 -1.45 6.35
C VAL A 120 11.67 -2.01 7.20
N VAL A 121 11.26 -3.27 6.96
CA VAL A 121 10.24 -3.97 7.74
C VAL A 121 10.65 -4.08 9.21
N HIS A 122 11.88 -4.53 9.48
CA HIS A 122 12.39 -4.70 10.82
C HIS A 122 12.48 -3.37 11.59
N ALA A 123 12.90 -2.28 10.92
CA ALA A 123 12.93 -0.95 11.53
C ALA A 123 11.52 -0.51 11.97
N CYS A 124 10.51 -0.71 11.11
CA CYS A 124 9.12 -0.39 11.41
C CYS A 124 8.56 -1.26 12.54
N GLN A 125 8.78 -2.58 12.51
CA GLN A 125 8.36 -3.52 13.57
C GLN A 125 9.01 -3.18 14.93
N THR A 126 10.30 -2.83 14.91
CA THR A 126 11.06 -2.45 16.09
C THR A 126 10.48 -1.20 16.75
N VAL A 127 10.08 -0.20 15.97
CA VAL A 127 9.47 1.02 16.50
C VAL A 127 8.04 0.76 16.95
N ALA A 128 7.24 0.01 16.19
CA ALA A 128 5.86 -0.33 16.54
C ALA A 128 5.75 -1.14 17.84
N SER A 129 6.73 -2.00 18.14
CA SER A 129 6.77 -2.76 19.41
C SER A 129 7.20 -1.94 20.64
N ARG A 130 7.54 -0.66 20.48
CA ARG A 130 8.10 0.17 21.55
C ARG A 130 7.15 1.29 21.99
N PRO A 131 6.93 1.45 23.30
CA PRO A 131 6.13 2.56 23.79
C PRO A 131 6.84 3.90 23.53
N ARG A 132 6.07 4.93 23.16
CA ARG A 132 6.55 6.31 22.94
C ARG A 132 7.65 6.44 21.88
N ALA A 133 7.72 5.51 20.93
CA ALA A 133 8.64 5.57 19.80
C ALA A 133 7.88 5.89 18.52
N ARG A 134 8.40 6.82 17.71
CA ARG A 134 7.85 7.16 16.38
C ARG A 134 8.87 6.98 15.28
N VAL A 135 8.42 6.57 14.09
CA VAL A 135 9.27 6.39 12.91
C VAL A 135 8.91 7.35 11.78
N TRP A 136 9.92 7.99 11.20
CA TRP A 136 9.85 8.68 9.92
C TRP A 136 10.69 7.92 8.90
N ILE A 137 10.14 7.68 7.72
CA ILE A 137 10.88 7.06 6.62
C ILE A 137 11.23 8.15 5.61
N VAL A 138 12.52 8.25 5.29
CA VAL A 138 13.07 9.26 4.39
C VAL A 138 13.60 8.59 3.14
N THR A 139 13.22 9.13 1.99
CA THR A 139 13.50 8.54 0.67
C THR A 139 13.88 9.60 -0.35
N ARG A 140 14.25 9.15 -1.54
CA ARG A 140 14.50 9.96 -2.75
C ARG A 140 13.90 9.28 -3.98
N THR A 141 12.60 9.01 -3.94
CA THR A 141 11.79 8.36 -4.98
C THR A 141 11.74 9.16 -6.29
N GLY A 142 11.79 10.49 -6.22
CA GLY A 142 11.55 11.35 -7.38
C GLY A 142 10.08 11.39 -7.80
N LEU A 143 9.16 11.25 -6.83
CA LEU A 143 7.69 11.21 -6.99
C LEU A 143 7.13 12.39 -7.80
N HIS A 144 7.78 13.55 -7.79
CA HIS A 144 7.31 14.78 -8.46
C HIS A 144 8.08 15.16 -9.73
N GLY A 145 9.02 14.31 -10.17
CA GLY A 145 9.63 14.39 -11.50
C GLY A 145 10.48 15.62 -11.84
N SER A 146 10.92 16.40 -10.86
CA SER A 146 11.85 17.52 -11.05
C SER A 146 13.33 17.13 -11.00
N GLY A 147 13.68 15.96 -10.45
CA GLY A 147 15.06 15.50 -10.30
C GLY A 147 15.60 14.71 -11.51
N THR A 148 16.85 15.00 -11.89
CA THR A 148 17.64 14.41 -13.01
C THR A 148 18.08 12.95 -12.82
N ARG A 149 17.39 12.14 -11.99
CA ARG A 149 17.81 10.77 -11.69
C ARG A 149 16.84 9.75 -12.30
N ASP A 150 17.20 9.29 -13.50
CA ASP A 150 16.53 8.22 -14.26
C ASP A 150 16.78 6.82 -13.66
N VAL A 151 16.58 6.64 -12.35
CA VAL A 151 16.81 5.32 -11.76
C VAL A 151 15.68 4.88 -10.84
N VAL A 152 15.20 3.66 -11.11
CA VAL A 152 14.23 2.97 -10.27
C VAL A 152 14.85 2.66 -8.93
N ARG A 153 14.11 2.99 -7.88
CA ARG A 153 14.45 2.73 -6.49
C ARG A 153 13.30 1.95 -5.85
N PRO A 154 13.17 0.64 -6.17
CA PRO A 154 12.12 -0.22 -5.63
C PRO A 154 12.04 -0.14 -4.12
N GLU A 155 13.19 0.01 -3.47
CA GLU A 155 13.33 0.16 -2.04
C GLU A 155 12.59 1.36 -1.47
N HIS A 156 12.55 2.47 -2.21
CA HIS A 156 11.85 3.65 -1.75
C HIS A 156 10.34 3.48 -1.88
N ASP A 157 9.85 3.05 -3.04
CA ASP A 157 8.42 2.87 -3.26
C ASP A 157 7.82 1.81 -2.32
N PHE A 158 8.57 0.73 -2.09
CA PHE A 158 8.26 -0.27 -1.07
C PHE A 158 8.10 0.37 0.32
N ALA A 159 9.08 1.18 0.74
CA ALA A 159 9.07 1.81 2.05
C ALA A 159 7.91 2.82 2.21
N TRP A 160 7.50 3.50 1.14
CA TRP A 160 6.32 4.37 1.15
C TRP A 160 5.05 3.59 1.45
N ALA A 161 4.76 2.53 0.69
CA ALA A 161 3.53 1.76 0.95
C ALA A 161 3.58 1.01 2.28
N LEU A 162 4.75 0.54 2.72
CA LEU A 162 4.91 -0.02 4.06
C LEU A 162 4.59 1.04 5.14
N GLY A 163 5.11 2.26 5.00
CA GLY A 163 4.85 3.37 5.92
C GLY A 163 3.37 3.76 5.97
N ARG A 164 2.66 3.73 4.84
CA ARG A 164 1.20 3.93 4.81
C ARG A 164 0.45 2.85 5.58
N CYS A 165 0.88 1.59 5.48
CA CYS A 165 0.34 0.51 6.31
C CYS A 165 0.72 0.67 7.79
N HIS A 166 1.95 1.10 8.11
CA HIS A 166 2.35 1.43 9.48
C HIS A 166 1.45 2.50 10.08
N ALA A 167 1.20 3.58 9.34
CA ALA A 167 0.31 4.66 9.76
C ALA A 167 -1.10 4.16 10.10
N ALA A 168 -1.60 3.18 9.34
CA ALA A 168 -2.92 2.60 9.54
C ALA A 168 -2.96 1.53 10.64
N GLU A 169 -1.90 0.73 10.82
CA GLU A 169 -1.86 -0.37 11.78
C GLU A 169 -1.36 0.04 13.17
N SER A 170 -0.50 1.06 13.26
CA SER A 170 0.18 1.49 14.48
C SER A 170 0.40 3.02 14.51
N PRO A 171 -0.69 3.83 14.44
CA PRO A 171 -0.62 5.29 14.29
C PRO A 171 0.16 6.01 15.40
N ASP A 172 0.15 5.49 16.63
CA ASP A 172 0.87 6.08 17.76
C ASP A 172 2.39 6.05 17.60
N SER A 173 2.88 5.07 16.83
CA SER A 173 4.29 4.89 16.51
C SER A 173 4.67 5.42 15.12
N TRP A 174 3.73 6.08 14.44
CA TRP A 174 3.95 6.67 13.14
C TRP A 174 4.37 8.13 13.24
N GLY A 175 5.37 8.49 12.43
CA GLY A 175 5.87 9.85 12.28
C GLY A 175 5.51 10.45 10.92
N GLY A 176 5.92 9.80 9.81
CA GLY A 176 5.63 10.27 8.45
C GLY A 176 6.55 9.73 7.35
N LEU A 177 6.15 9.94 6.11
CA LEU A 177 6.92 9.71 4.89
C LEU A 177 7.48 11.04 4.38
N VAL A 178 8.77 11.07 4.08
CA VAL A 178 9.44 12.24 3.50
C VAL A 178 10.23 11.85 2.26
N ASP A 179 9.93 12.49 1.13
CA ASP A 179 10.76 12.43 -0.07
C ASP A 179 11.68 13.67 -0.14
N LEU A 180 12.95 13.46 -0.45
CA LEU A 180 13.93 14.52 -0.59
C LEU A 180 14.27 14.76 -2.07
N ASP A 181 13.82 15.90 -2.59
CA ASP A 181 14.23 16.47 -3.88
C ASP A 181 15.03 17.76 -3.68
N VAL A 182 16.01 17.68 -2.78
CA VAL A 182 16.97 18.74 -2.46
C VAL A 182 18.37 18.18 -2.73
N GLU A 183 19.16 18.81 -3.60
CA GLU A 183 20.47 18.26 -3.97
C GLU A 183 21.51 18.39 -2.85
N ASP A 184 21.53 19.53 -2.14
CA ASP A 184 22.48 19.79 -1.07
C ASP A 184 22.08 19.07 0.23
N PRO A 185 22.89 18.10 0.72
CA PRO A 185 22.57 17.36 1.94
C PRO A 185 22.43 18.25 3.18
N ALA A 186 23.18 19.35 3.26
CA ALA A 186 23.10 20.27 4.40
C ALA A 186 21.76 21.00 4.42
N THR A 187 21.28 21.45 3.26
CA THR A 187 19.95 22.05 3.11
C THR A 187 18.84 21.05 3.37
N ALA A 188 18.94 19.84 2.82
CA ALA A 188 17.99 18.76 3.09
C ALA A 188 17.90 18.42 4.59
N GLY A 189 19.06 18.31 5.26
CA GLY A 189 19.13 18.05 6.71
C GLY A 189 18.49 19.15 7.56
N ARG A 190 18.63 20.43 7.16
CA ARG A 190 17.95 21.56 7.82
C ARG A 190 16.44 21.50 7.64
N MET A 191 15.97 21.42 6.39
CA MET A 191 14.53 21.36 6.10
C MET A 191 13.83 20.18 6.78
N LEU A 192 14.50 19.02 6.78
CA LEU A 192 14.01 17.83 7.48
C LEU A 192 14.02 18.03 9.00
N SER A 193 15.07 18.63 9.57
CA SER A 193 15.10 18.97 11.00
C SER A 193 13.96 19.94 11.37
N ASP A 194 13.68 20.94 10.54
CA ASP A 194 12.63 21.93 10.78
C ASP A 194 11.25 21.25 10.79
N TYR A 195 10.98 20.37 9.82
CA TYR A 195 9.77 19.54 9.81
C TYR A 195 9.66 18.66 11.06
N LEU A 196 10.71 17.89 11.36
CA LEU A 196 10.70 16.93 12.47
C LEU A 196 10.54 17.60 13.85
N LEU A 197 10.96 18.87 13.98
CA LEU A 197 10.82 19.68 15.18
C LEU A 197 9.56 20.55 15.18
N SER A 198 8.75 20.53 14.13
CA SER A 198 7.48 21.27 14.06
C SER A 198 6.33 20.50 14.72
N ASP A 199 5.19 21.17 14.92
CA ASP A 199 3.92 20.57 15.36
C ASP A 199 3.03 20.18 14.16
N SER A 200 3.62 20.02 12.97
CA SER A 200 2.89 19.61 11.78
C SER A 200 2.24 18.24 11.96
N THR A 201 0.99 18.11 11.53
CA THR A 201 0.26 16.83 11.46
C THR A 201 0.41 16.14 10.11
N GLU A 202 1.03 16.80 9.13
CA GLU A 202 1.24 16.27 7.78
C GLU A 202 2.15 15.04 7.81
N ASP A 203 1.74 13.95 7.17
CA ASP A 203 2.41 12.65 7.25
C ASP A 203 3.00 12.15 5.92
N GLU A 204 2.75 12.83 4.79
CA GLU A 204 3.37 12.54 3.50
C GLU A 204 3.88 13.84 2.87
N ILE A 205 5.21 14.02 2.87
CA ILE A 205 5.86 15.29 2.53
C ILE A 205 6.89 15.08 1.44
N LEU A 206 6.98 16.06 0.55
CA LEU A 206 8.08 16.21 -0.40
C LEU A 206 8.82 17.52 -0.08
N LEU A 207 10.11 17.41 0.20
CA LEU A 207 10.98 18.56 0.43
C LEU A 207 11.72 18.88 -0.87
N GLN A 208 11.53 20.09 -1.41
CA GLN A 208 12.21 20.58 -2.60
C GLN A 208 12.98 21.87 -2.32
N ASP A 209 13.89 22.25 -3.21
CA ASP A 209 14.64 23.51 -3.08
C ASP A 209 13.72 24.75 -3.04
N ASP A 210 12.54 24.70 -3.65
CA ASP A 210 11.57 25.80 -3.69
C ASP A 210 10.48 25.73 -2.60
N GLY A 211 10.62 24.79 -1.65
CA GLY A 211 9.77 24.65 -0.47
C GLY A 211 9.15 23.26 -0.29
N PRO A 212 8.47 23.02 0.84
CA PRO A 212 7.78 21.77 1.08
C PRO A 212 6.43 21.68 0.33
N LEU A 213 6.12 20.45 -0.07
CA LEU A 213 4.82 20.03 -0.59
C LEU A 213 4.23 18.95 0.31
N VAL A 214 2.91 18.90 0.41
CA VAL A 214 2.16 17.84 1.13
C VAL A 214 1.26 17.08 0.18
N ALA A 215 1.11 15.78 0.39
CA ALA A 215 0.30 14.94 -0.49
C ALA A 215 -1.18 15.02 -0.13
N ARG A 216 -2.04 14.93 -1.15
CA ARG A 216 -3.50 14.80 -1.05
C ARG A 216 -3.99 13.85 -2.13
N LEU A 217 -4.72 12.82 -1.76
CA LEU A 217 -5.35 11.90 -2.70
C LEU A 217 -6.75 12.42 -3.02
N ARG A 218 -7.06 12.59 -4.32
CA ARG A 218 -8.34 13.13 -4.77
C ARG A 218 -8.95 12.27 -5.85
N ALA A 219 -10.27 12.26 -5.93
CA ALA A 219 -10.97 11.76 -7.11
C ALA A 219 -10.62 12.66 -8.31
N SER A 220 -10.18 12.03 -9.39
CA SER A 220 -9.69 12.70 -10.58
C SER A 220 -10.65 12.48 -11.74
N SER A 221 -11.01 13.58 -12.41
CA SER A 221 -11.56 13.51 -13.76
C SER A 221 -10.38 13.50 -14.74
N LEU A 222 -10.05 12.34 -15.29
CA LEU A 222 -9.02 12.28 -16.32
C LEU A 222 -9.46 13.07 -17.56
N PRO A 223 -8.53 13.73 -18.25
CA PRO A 223 -8.87 14.45 -19.47
C PRO A 223 -9.43 13.47 -20.53
N PRO A 224 -10.24 13.97 -21.49
CA PRO A 224 -10.60 13.18 -22.67
C PRO A 224 -9.33 12.63 -23.32
N THR A 225 -9.36 11.33 -23.68
CA THR A 225 -8.26 10.53 -24.22
C THR A 225 -7.06 11.35 -24.70
N ALA A 226 -5.98 11.35 -23.92
CA ALA A 226 -4.77 12.12 -24.24
C ALA A 226 -3.99 11.52 -25.41
N ILE A 227 -4.08 10.20 -25.60
CA ILE A 227 -3.31 9.45 -26.60
C ILE A 227 -4.24 8.57 -27.42
N ASN A 228 -4.36 8.84 -28.72
CA ASN A 228 -5.14 8.03 -29.65
C ASN A 228 -4.27 6.90 -30.25
N GLN A 229 -3.76 5.99 -29.41
CA GLN A 229 -2.90 4.88 -29.83
C GLN A 229 -3.29 3.57 -29.13
N SER A 230 -4.15 2.78 -29.78
CA SER A 230 -4.41 1.40 -29.42
C SER A 230 -3.15 0.54 -29.60
N LEU A 231 -3.00 -0.50 -28.78
CA LEU A 231 -1.95 -1.50 -28.98
C LEU A 231 -2.09 -2.18 -30.34
N SER A 232 -0.96 -2.45 -30.99
CA SER A 232 -0.95 -3.20 -32.24
C SER A 232 -1.49 -4.62 -32.04
N THR A 233 -2.52 -4.98 -32.80
CA THR A 233 -3.11 -6.31 -32.80
C THR A 233 -2.21 -7.37 -33.45
N GLU A 234 -1.31 -6.95 -34.34
CA GLU A 234 -0.40 -7.84 -35.08
C GLU A 234 0.87 -8.20 -34.29
N ARG A 235 1.18 -7.43 -33.25
CA ARG A 235 2.37 -7.63 -32.42
C ARG A 235 2.08 -8.60 -31.26
N LEU A 236 3.12 -9.28 -30.80
CA LEU A 236 3.03 -10.22 -29.70
C LEU A 236 2.60 -9.51 -28.42
N GLN A 237 1.55 -10.01 -27.78
CA GLN A 237 1.13 -9.60 -26.44
C GLN A 237 1.67 -10.60 -25.42
N ILE A 238 2.38 -10.13 -24.39
CA ILE A 238 2.95 -10.98 -23.34
C ILE A 238 2.15 -10.77 -22.07
N VAL A 239 1.59 -11.83 -21.50
CA VAL A 239 0.77 -11.76 -20.28
C VAL A 239 1.32 -12.72 -19.22
N SER A 240 1.68 -12.20 -18.05
CA SER A 240 2.02 -13.03 -16.90
C SER A 240 0.81 -13.17 -15.96
N GLY A 241 0.53 -14.38 -15.50
CA GLY A 241 -0.66 -14.67 -14.69
C GLY A 241 -1.21 -16.09 -14.88
N GLY A 242 -0.75 -16.79 -15.92
CA GLY A 242 -0.92 -18.24 -16.07
C GLY A 242 -2.29 -18.70 -16.54
N ALA A 243 -2.96 -17.95 -17.44
CA ALA A 243 -4.19 -18.35 -18.12
C ALA A 243 -5.37 -18.71 -17.20
N ALA A 244 -5.51 -18.03 -16.05
CA ALA A 244 -6.57 -18.30 -15.08
C ALA A 244 -7.04 -17.03 -14.34
N GLY A 245 -8.26 -17.08 -13.79
CA GLY A 245 -8.84 -15.97 -13.02
C GLY A 245 -8.83 -14.65 -13.79
N LEU A 246 -8.36 -13.57 -13.15
CA LEU A 246 -8.31 -12.25 -13.79
C LEU A 246 -7.35 -12.20 -14.99
N SER A 247 -6.26 -12.99 -14.98
CA SER A 247 -5.32 -13.00 -16.12
C SER A 247 -5.98 -13.50 -17.41
N PHE A 248 -6.78 -14.56 -17.31
CA PHE A 248 -7.55 -15.06 -18.44
C PHE A 248 -8.53 -14.02 -18.99
N GLU A 249 -9.14 -13.21 -18.13
CA GLU A 249 -10.06 -12.18 -18.58
C GLU A 249 -9.36 -11.06 -19.36
N ILE A 250 -8.14 -10.70 -18.97
CA ILE A 250 -7.30 -9.79 -19.76
C ILE A 250 -6.91 -10.42 -21.10
N GLU A 251 -6.44 -11.67 -21.10
CA GLU A 251 -6.08 -12.42 -22.32
C GLU A 251 -7.27 -12.49 -23.30
N ARG A 252 -8.45 -12.82 -22.78
CA ARG A 252 -9.71 -12.87 -23.52
C ARG A 252 -10.10 -11.50 -24.05
N GLY A 253 -9.93 -10.46 -23.24
CA GLY A 253 -10.13 -9.08 -23.65
C GLY A 253 -9.21 -8.66 -24.80
N LEU A 254 -7.94 -9.08 -24.79
CA LEU A 254 -6.99 -8.83 -25.87
C LEU A 254 -7.36 -9.59 -27.15
N ALA A 255 -7.71 -10.87 -27.03
CA ALA A 255 -8.14 -11.69 -28.17
C ALA A 255 -9.42 -11.11 -28.82
N ARG A 256 -10.41 -10.68 -28.02
CA ARG A 256 -11.63 -10.01 -28.52
C ARG A 256 -11.34 -8.69 -29.24
N ARG A 257 -10.32 -7.94 -28.81
CA ARG A 257 -9.84 -6.73 -29.49
C ARG A 257 -9.00 -7.04 -30.73
N GLY A 258 -8.84 -8.31 -31.08
CA GLY A 258 -8.23 -8.76 -32.34
C GLY A 258 -6.75 -9.09 -32.24
N ALA A 259 -6.17 -9.18 -31.04
CA ALA A 259 -4.78 -9.63 -30.85
C ALA A 259 -4.57 -10.98 -31.56
N LYS A 260 -3.54 -11.04 -32.41
CA LYS A 260 -3.23 -12.23 -33.22
C LYS A 260 -2.35 -13.24 -32.50
N ARG A 261 -1.56 -12.77 -31.54
CA ARG A 261 -0.52 -13.57 -30.87
C ARG A 261 -0.44 -13.23 -29.39
N LEU A 262 -0.61 -14.24 -28.54
CA LEU A 262 -0.43 -14.17 -27.09
C LEU A 262 0.69 -15.12 -26.66
N LEU A 263 1.60 -14.63 -25.82
CA LEU A 263 2.51 -15.44 -25.02
C LEU A 263 2.06 -15.33 -23.56
N ILE A 264 1.56 -16.41 -23.00
CA ILE A 264 1.08 -16.48 -21.62
C ILE A 264 2.15 -17.16 -20.75
N LEU A 265 2.54 -16.48 -19.68
CA LEU A 265 3.56 -16.93 -18.74
C LEU A 265 2.91 -17.34 -17.41
N GLY A 266 3.25 -18.53 -16.92
CA GLY A 266 2.80 -19.02 -15.61
C GLY A 266 3.69 -20.13 -15.07
N ARG A 267 3.68 -20.34 -13.74
CA ARG A 267 4.50 -21.39 -13.10
C ARG A 267 3.87 -22.78 -13.17
N SER A 268 2.55 -22.83 -13.30
CA SER A 268 1.81 -24.09 -13.32
C SER A 268 1.89 -24.73 -14.71
N PRO A 269 2.07 -26.06 -14.80
CA PRO A 269 1.79 -26.79 -16.04
C PRO A 269 0.35 -26.57 -16.51
N LEU A 270 0.09 -26.84 -17.78
CA LEU A 270 -1.26 -26.85 -18.31
C LEU A 270 -2.10 -27.92 -17.60
N ASP A 271 -3.30 -27.51 -17.20
CA ASP A 271 -4.35 -28.36 -16.66
C ASP A 271 -5.62 -28.20 -17.51
N ALA A 272 -6.65 -28.99 -17.22
CA ALA A 272 -7.89 -28.97 -17.98
C ALA A 272 -8.64 -27.62 -17.96
N GLU A 273 -8.39 -26.75 -16.98
CA GLU A 273 -8.94 -25.39 -16.98
C GLU A 273 -8.18 -24.50 -17.96
N ARG A 274 -6.84 -24.48 -17.86
CA ARG A 274 -5.96 -23.69 -18.72
C ARG A 274 -6.05 -24.10 -20.18
N GLU A 275 -6.13 -25.40 -20.46
CA GLU A 275 -6.32 -25.92 -21.82
C GLU A 275 -7.64 -25.43 -22.43
N ARG A 276 -8.73 -25.46 -21.66
CA ARG A 276 -10.02 -24.92 -22.11
C ARG A 276 -9.95 -23.41 -22.35
N ASN A 277 -9.32 -22.67 -21.44
CA ASN A 277 -9.13 -21.23 -21.57
C ASN A 277 -8.33 -20.88 -22.83
N ILE A 278 -7.23 -21.59 -23.09
CA ILE A 278 -6.42 -21.40 -24.30
C ILE A 278 -7.23 -21.70 -25.56
N HIS A 279 -7.99 -22.79 -25.59
CA HIS A 279 -8.87 -23.12 -26.73
C HIS A 279 -9.89 -22.01 -27.01
N LEU A 280 -10.47 -21.40 -25.97
CA LEU A 280 -11.39 -20.26 -26.13
C LEU A 280 -10.69 -19.04 -26.74
N LEU A 281 -9.42 -18.80 -26.44
CA LEU A 281 -8.64 -17.71 -27.06
C LEU A 281 -8.32 -18.03 -28.54
N GLU A 282 -8.04 -19.29 -28.86
CA GLU A 282 -7.81 -19.75 -30.23
C GLU A 282 -9.06 -19.67 -31.10
N GLU A 283 -10.24 -19.98 -30.54
CA GLU A 283 -11.54 -19.79 -31.21
C GLU A 283 -11.82 -18.33 -31.55
N LEU A 284 -11.28 -17.39 -30.77
CA LEU A 284 -11.33 -15.94 -31.06
C LEU A 284 -10.32 -15.51 -32.13
N GLY A 285 -9.54 -16.44 -32.69
CA GLY A 285 -8.59 -16.20 -33.76
C GLY A 285 -7.21 -15.73 -33.29
N CYS A 286 -6.87 -15.95 -32.02
CA CYS A 286 -5.55 -15.63 -31.46
C CYS A 286 -4.67 -16.88 -31.39
N GLY A 287 -3.46 -16.84 -31.94
CA GLY A 287 -2.45 -17.88 -31.68
C GLY A 287 -1.88 -17.73 -30.28
N VAL A 288 -1.88 -18.80 -29.49
CA VAL A 288 -1.46 -18.77 -28.08
C VAL A 288 -0.25 -19.67 -27.86
N GLU A 289 0.82 -19.11 -27.28
CA GLU A 289 1.98 -19.83 -26.73
C GLU A 289 1.86 -19.78 -25.19
N TYR A 290 1.75 -20.92 -24.52
CA TYR A 290 1.82 -20.99 -23.06
C TYR A 290 3.20 -21.50 -22.63
N GLU A 291 3.88 -20.75 -21.77
CA GLU A 291 5.20 -21.12 -21.27
C GLU A 291 5.20 -21.26 -19.76
N VAL A 292 5.66 -22.42 -19.31
CA VAL A 292 5.90 -22.69 -17.89
C VAL A 292 7.16 -21.96 -17.46
N LEU A 293 7.01 -20.81 -16.82
CA LEU A 293 8.09 -19.92 -16.43
C LEU A 293 7.76 -19.22 -15.11
N ASP A 294 8.71 -19.20 -14.18
CA ASP A 294 8.63 -18.34 -13.01
C ASP A 294 9.11 -16.94 -13.38
N ILE A 295 8.21 -15.96 -13.29
CA ILE A 295 8.54 -14.57 -13.62
C ILE A 295 9.51 -13.95 -12.61
N GLY A 296 9.63 -14.54 -11.42
CA GLY A 296 10.64 -14.18 -10.44
C GLY A 296 12.02 -14.76 -10.71
N ASP A 297 12.20 -15.65 -11.71
CA ASP A 297 13.49 -16.23 -12.10
C ASP A 297 14.16 -15.38 -13.20
N PRO A 298 15.24 -14.63 -12.88
CA PRO A 298 15.94 -13.79 -13.84
C PRO A 298 16.57 -14.58 -14.99
N ALA A 299 17.08 -15.78 -14.73
CA ALA A 299 17.72 -16.58 -15.76
C ALA A 299 16.69 -17.07 -16.77
N ALA A 300 15.51 -17.49 -16.30
CA ALA A 300 14.39 -17.86 -17.16
C ALA A 300 13.91 -16.68 -18.01
N VAL A 301 13.66 -15.51 -17.39
CA VAL A 301 13.19 -14.32 -18.14
C VAL A 301 14.23 -13.80 -19.13
N ARG A 302 15.52 -13.79 -18.79
CA ARG A 302 16.59 -13.40 -19.72
C ARG A 302 16.72 -14.38 -20.89
N THR A 303 16.56 -15.68 -20.63
CA THR A 303 16.55 -16.71 -21.68
C THR A 303 15.37 -16.51 -22.63
N LEU A 304 14.18 -16.26 -22.08
CA LEU A 304 12.99 -15.91 -22.86
C LEU A 304 13.23 -14.67 -23.72
N THR A 305 13.75 -13.59 -23.12
CA THR A 305 14.04 -12.32 -23.82
C THR A 305 15.00 -12.54 -24.98
N ALA A 306 16.07 -13.30 -24.76
CA ALA A 306 17.03 -13.64 -25.81
C ALA A 306 16.38 -14.44 -26.95
N ARG A 307 15.50 -15.41 -26.63
CA ARG A 307 14.76 -16.21 -27.62
C ARG A 307 13.83 -15.34 -28.46
N LEU A 308 13.04 -14.46 -27.84
CA LEU A 308 12.11 -13.55 -28.53
C LEU A 308 12.87 -12.57 -29.44
N ARG A 309 14.00 -12.04 -28.97
CA ARG A 309 14.89 -11.19 -29.77
C ARG A 309 15.43 -11.93 -30.99
N GLN A 310 15.90 -13.16 -30.82
CA GLN A 310 16.42 -13.97 -31.93
C GLN A 310 15.35 -14.32 -32.97
N ARG A 311 14.11 -14.54 -32.54
CA ARG A 311 12.95 -14.72 -33.42
C ARG A 311 12.54 -13.45 -34.16
N GLY A 312 13.01 -12.28 -33.73
CA GLY A 312 12.61 -10.98 -34.28
C GLY A 312 11.17 -10.62 -33.91
N ASP A 313 10.65 -11.13 -32.78
CA ASP A 313 9.28 -10.87 -32.36
C ASP A 313 9.11 -9.42 -31.91
N ALA A 314 8.26 -8.66 -32.61
CA ALA A 314 7.86 -7.33 -32.20
C ALA A 314 6.78 -7.43 -31.10
N VAL A 315 7.03 -6.80 -29.95
CA VAL A 315 6.12 -6.81 -28.81
C VAL A 315 5.19 -5.60 -28.87
N GLY A 316 3.90 -5.84 -28.67
CA GLY A 316 2.87 -4.81 -28.55
C GLY A 316 2.75 -4.39 -27.09
N GLY A 317 2.03 -5.20 -26.30
CA GLY A 317 1.83 -4.98 -24.87
C GLY A 317 2.48 -6.06 -24.00
N VAL A 318 2.95 -5.65 -22.82
CA VAL A 318 3.36 -6.53 -21.72
C VAL A 318 2.43 -6.30 -20.53
N PHE A 319 1.78 -7.35 -20.05
CA PHE A 319 0.80 -7.29 -18.95
C PHE A 319 1.29 -8.11 -17.76
N HIS A 320 1.49 -7.46 -16.62
CA HIS A 320 1.97 -8.13 -15.41
C HIS A 320 0.86 -8.29 -14.37
N LEU A 321 0.26 -9.49 -14.32
CA LEU A 321 -0.78 -9.86 -13.36
C LEU A 321 -0.32 -10.93 -12.36
N ALA A 322 0.88 -11.50 -12.54
CA ALA A 322 1.38 -12.56 -11.70
C ALA A 322 1.40 -12.13 -10.22
N SER A 323 0.87 -12.99 -9.36
CA SER A 323 0.82 -12.78 -7.91
C SER A 323 0.89 -14.12 -7.21
N ASN A 324 1.70 -14.22 -6.17
CA ASN A 324 1.74 -15.40 -5.32
C ASN A 324 1.29 -15.05 -3.90
N TRP A 325 0.01 -15.27 -3.61
CA TRP A 325 -0.57 -14.94 -2.32
C TRP A 325 -0.62 -16.12 -1.35
N ARG A 326 -0.21 -17.33 -1.78
CA ARG A 326 -0.07 -18.50 -0.90
C ARG A 326 1.30 -19.14 -0.95
N MET A 327 1.70 -19.69 0.19
CA MET A 327 2.84 -20.57 0.35
C MET A 327 2.47 -21.66 1.35
N ASN A 328 2.68 -22.93 0.98
CA ASN A 328 2.36 -24.09 1.82
C ASN A 328 0.92 -24.08 2.37
N GLY A 329 -0.04 -23.63 1.53
CA GLY A 329 -1.45 -23.54 1.90
C GLY A 329 -1.82 -22.35 2.80
N ARG A 330 -0.88 -21.50 3.19
CA ARG A 330 -1.09 -20.32 4.04
C ARG A 330 -0.96 -19.04 3.23
N SER A 331 -1.61 -17.96 3.67
CA SER A 331 -1.46 -16.64 3.06
C SER A 331 -0.03 -16.12 3.24
N CYS A 332 0.52 -15.52 2.18
CA CYS A 332 1.76 -14.74 2.24
C CYS A 332 1.50 -13.29 2.61
N VAL A 333 0.25 -12.82 2.54
CA VAL A 333 -0.12 -11.45 2.89
C VAL A 333 -0.25 -11.34 4.40
N SER A 334 0.39 -10.33 4.99
CA SER A 334 0.43 -10.15 6.44
C SER A 334 0.50 -8.68 6.86
N SER A 335 0.04 -8.42 8.09
CA SER A 335 0.22 -7.14 8.78
C SER A 335 1.71 -6.86 9.02
N LEU A 336 2.05 -5.60 9.26
CA LEU A 336 3.42 -5.17 9.56
C LEU A 336 4.06 -6.02 10.67
N MET A 337 3.35 -6.23 11.78
CA MET A 337 3.90 -6.92 12.95
C MET A 337 4.09 -8.43 12.78
N THR A 338 3.39 -9.05 11.81
CA THR A 338 3.45 -10.50 11.58
C THR A 338 4.16 -10.89 10.30
N ALA A 339 4.53 -9.91 9.47
CA ALA A 339 5.27 -10.13 8.25
C ALA A 339 6.63 -10.76 8.53
N THR A 340 6.88 -11.90 7.89
CA THR A 340 8.17 -12.62 7.96
C THR A 340 8.98 -12.37 6.69
N GLY A 341 10.31 -12.47 6.79
CA GLY A 341 11.18 -12.34 5.62
C GLY A 341 10.92 -13.37 4.53
N GLU A 342 10.41 -14.56 4.87
CA GLU A 342 9.99 -15.56 3.88
C GLU A 342 8.74 -15.10 3.10
N GLN A 343 7.71 -14.62 3.81
CA GLN A 343 6.50 -14.07 3.18
C GLN A 343 6.82 -12.86 2.28
N ASN A 344 7.69 -11.97 2.77
CA ASN A 344 8.16 -10.80 2.02
C ASN A 344 8.84 -11.23 0.72
N ARG A 345 9.80 -12.16 0.80
CA ARG A 345 10.53 -12.67 -0.37
C ARG A 345 9.61 -13.29 -1.41
N VAL A 346 8.61 -14.09 -0.99
CA VAL A 346 7.67 -14.69 -1.94
C VAL A 346 6.86 -13.65 -2.71
N LEU A 347 6.32 -12.64 -2.01
CA LEU A 347 5.55 -11.56 -2.65
C LEU A 347 6.43 -10.69 -3.54
N LEU A 348 7.59 -10.28 -3.03
CA LEU A 348 8.56 -9.45 -3.74
C LEU A 348 9.07 -10.13 -5.01
N ALA A 349 9.49 -11.40 -4.95
CA ALA A 349 10.00 -12.11 -6.12
C ALA A 349 8.98 -12.15 -7.27
N THR A 350 7.72 -12.46 -6.98
CA THR A 350 6.69 -12.58 -8.02
C THR A 350 6.21 -11.23 -8.55
N LYS A 351 5.95 -10.26 -7.66
CA LYS A 351 5.41 -8.94 -8.02
C LYS A 351 6.52 -7.97 -8.41
N ALA A 352 7.36 -7.59 -7.45
CA ALA A 352 8.40 -6.60 -7.65
C ALA A 352 9.49 -7.11 -8.61
N GLY A 353 10.02 -8.31 -8.38
CA GLY A 353 11.02 -8.95 -9.23
C GLY A 353 10.51 -9.19 -10.64
N GLY A 354 9.30 -9.74 -10.78
CA GLY A 354 8.64 -9.92 -12.07
C GLY A 354 8.45 -8.62 -12.84
N ALA A 355 8.02 -7.54 -12.19
CA ALA A 355 7.87 -6.23 -12.83
C ALA A 355 9.21 -5.65 -13.31
N LEU A 356 10.27 -5.77 -12.53
CA LEU A 356 11.61 -5.32 -12.90
C LEU A 356 12.13 -6.09 -14.13
N LEU A 357 12.07 -7.42 -14.10
CA LEU A 357 12.53 -8.27 -15.19
C LEU A 357 11.71 -8.08 -16.47
N LEU A 358 10.39 -7.94 -16.36
CA LEU A 358 9.53 -7.65 -17.51
C LEU A 358 9.75 -6.25 -18.06
N SER A 359 10.15 -5.29 -17.23
CA SER A 359 10.47 -3.94 -17.70
C SER A 359 11.76 -3.91 -18.53
N GLU A 360 12.78 -4.67 -18.11
CA GLU A 360 13.99 -4.88 -18.91
C GLU A 360 13.65 -5.55 -20.25
N LEU A 361 12.85 -6.63 -20.22
CA LEU A 361 12.36 -7.32 -21.43
C LEU A 361 11.59 -6.36 -22.36
N ALA A 362 10.71 -5.53 -21.82
CA ALA A 362 9.89 -4.60 -22.59
C ALA A 362 10.75 -3.55 -23.31
N GLU A 363 11.75 -2.99 -22.62
CA GLU A 363 12.72 -2.06 -23.21
C GLU A 363 13.60 -2.74 -24.27
N ASP A 364 14.09 -3.94 -23.97
CA ASP A 364 14.97 -4.75 -24.82
C ASP A 364 14.32 -5.19 -26.14
N LEU A 365 13.01 -5.41 -26.14
CA LEU A 365 12.22 -5.82 -27.30
C LEU A 365 11.47 -4.65 -27.96
N GLY A 366 11.58 -3.44 -27.40
CA GLY A 366 10.90 -2.25 -27.92
C GLY A 366 9.37 -2.36 -27.87
N ALA A 367 8.82 -2.83 -26.76
CA ALA A 367 7.39 -2.94 -26.53
C ALA A 367 6.68 -1.58 -26.66
N GLU A 368 5.46 -1.57 -27.17
CA GLU A 368 4.65 -0.35 -27.30
C GLU A 368 4.09 0.11 -25.96
N ALA A 369 3.72 -0.85 -25.09
CA ALA A 369 3.30 -0.54 -23.74
C ALA A 369 3.56 -1.66 -22.72
N MET A 370 3.52 -1.29 -21.45
CA MET A 370 3.53 -2.19 -20.30
C MET A 370 2.42 -1.79 -19.30
N VAL A 371 1.58 -2.75 -18.92
CA VAL A 371 0.50 -2.56 -17.95
C VAL A 371 0.79 -3.41 -16.72
N LEU A 372 0.94 -2.75 -15.58
CA LEU A 372 1.25 -3.37 -14.30
C LEU A 372 -0.01 -3.41 -13.42
N PHE A 373 -0.37 -4.59 -12.92
CA PHE A 373 -1.51 -4.76 -12.02
C PHE A 373 -1.04 -4.68 -10.56
N SER A 374 -1.01 -3.45 -10.08
CA SER A 374 -0.76 -3.05 -8.70
C SER A 374 -2.05 -3.18 -7.87
N SER A 375 -2.06 -2.64 -6.65
CA SER A 375 -3.22 -2.65 -5.76
C SER A 375 -3.39 -1.32 -5.05
N ALA A 376 -4.65 -0.91 -4.84
CA ALA A 376 -5.01 0.25 -4.04
C ALA A 376 -4.44 0.18 -2.60
N ALA A 377 -4.10 -1.01 -2.10
CA ALA A 377 -3.38 -1.19 -0.83
C ALA A 377 -2.06 -0.40 -0.78
N ALA A 378 -1.33 -0.29 -1.90
CA ALA A 378 -0.09 0.49 -2.01
C ALA A 378 -0.32 2.01 -1.91
N THR A 379 -1.49 2.47 -2.37
CA THR A 379 -1.87 3.90 -2.38
C THR A 379 -2.51 4.34 -1.07
N LEU A 380 -3.46 3.56 -0.56
CA LEU A 380 -4.27 3.92 0.61
C LEU A 380 -3.58 3.55 1.93
N GLY A 381 -2.71 2.54 1.91
CA GLY A 381 -2.31 1.81 3.11
C GLY A 381 -3.47 0.91 3.56
N SER A 382 -3.28 -0.40 3.46
CA SER A 382 -4.30 -1.37 3.87
C SER A 382 -3.82 -2.17 5.09
N PRO A 383 -4.44 -1.99 6.26
CA PRO A 383 -4.16 -2.80 7.44
C PRO A 383 -4.22 -4.30 7.13
N GLY A 384 -3.27 -5.06 7.66
CA GLY A 384 -3.16 -6.50 7.43
C GLY A 384 -2.51 -6.90 6.11
N GLN A 385 -2.11 -5.94 5.28
CA GLN A 385 -1.55 -6.18 3.95
C GLN A 385 -0.22 -5.43 3.72
N ALA A 386 0.54 -5.16 4.76
CA ALA A 386 1.74 -4.33 4.72
C ALA A 386 2.75 -4.81 3.66
N ASN A 387 3.10 -6.09 3.65
CA ASN A 387 4.06 -6.64 2.69
C ASN A 387 3.52 -6.70 1.25
N TYR A 388 2.22 -6.93 1.08
CA TYR A 388 1.56 -6.91 -0.22
C TYR A 388 1.47 -5.49 -0.80
N ALA A 389 1.08 -4.50 0.02
CA ALA A 389 1.07 -3.10 -0.35
C ALA A 389 2.47 -2.65 -0.79
N ALA A 390 3.49 -2.97 0.02
CA ALA A 390 4.88 -2.64 -0.26
C ALA A 390 5.40 -3.28 -1.56
N ALA A 391 5.09 -4.56 -1.82
CA ALA A 391 5.47 -5.23 -3.08
C ALA A 391 4.77 -4.62 -4.32
N ASN A 392 3.50 -4.20 -4.20
CA ASN A 392 2.78 -3.56 -5.31
C ASN A 392 3.29 -2.13 -5.59
N ALA A 393 3.74 -1.39 -4.57
CA ALA A 393 4.30 -0.06 -4.77
C ALA A 393 5.54 -0.06 -5.67
N VAL A 394 6.32 -1.15 -5.67
CA VAL A 394 7.44 -1.30 -6.62
C VAL A 394 6.95 -1.25 -8.07
N LEU A 395 5.80 -1.85 -8.39
CA LEU A 395 5.22 -1.77 -9.74
C LEU A 395 4.90 -0.32 -10.10
N ASP A 396 4.41 0.45 -9.14
CA ASP A 396 4.09 1.86 -9.34
C ASP A 396 5.35 2.67 -9.69
N GLY A 397 6.47 2.38 -9.03
CA GLY A 397 7.80 2.93 -9.33
C GLY A 397 8.32 2.54 -10.71
N VAL A 398 8.19 1.26 -11.09
CA VAL A 398 8.60 0.78 -12.42
C VAL A 398 7.83 1.51 -13.52
N ALA A 399 6.52 1.71 -13.35
CA ALA A 399 5.73 2.48 -14.32
C ALA A 399 6.20 3.93 -14.45
N ARG A 400 6.47 4.62 -13.33
CA ARG A 400 7.02 6.00 -13.35
C ARG A 400 8.34 6.11 -14.12
N ARG A 401 9.22 5.11 -13.99
CA ARG A 401 10.49 5.07 -14.74
C ARG A 401 10.25 4.90 -16.22
N LEU A 402 9.52 3.86 -16.59
CA LEU A 402 9.28 3.55 -18.00
C LEU A 402 8.53 4.69 -18.71
N HIS A 403 7.63 5.38 -18.00
CA HIS A 403 6.88 6.52 -18.51
C HIS A 403 7.76 7.69 -18.98
N ARG A 404 8.97 7.86 -18.43
CA ARG A 404 9.97 8.84 -18.93
C ARG A 404 10.82 8.31 -20.09
N GLY A 405 10.69 7.01 -20.39
CA GLY A 405 11.44 6.30 -21.42
C GLY A 405 10.66 6.14 -22.73
N ARG A 406 10.96 5.04 -23.45
CA ARG A 406 10.36 4.75 -24.77
C ARG A 406 9.14 3.83 -24.69
N VAL A 407 9.02 3.07 -23.62
CA VAL A 407 7.92 2.12 -23.41
C VAL A 407 6.84 2.85 -22.62
N ARG A 408 5.63 2.99 -23.20
CA ARG A 408 4.51 3.56 -22.45
C ARG A 408 4.16 2.63 -21.29
N ALA A 409 4.21 3.11 -20.06
CA ALA A 409 3.90 2.25 -18.92
C ALA A 409 2.85 2.88 -18.03
N VAL A 410 1.94 2.04 -17.55
CA VAL A 410 0.96 2.40 -16.55
C VAL A 410 0.86 1.31 -15.50
N SER A 411 0.95 1.70 -14.23
CA SER A 411 0.59 0.85 -13.12
C SER A 411 -0.81 1.22 -12.65
N ILE A 412 -1.70 0.24 -12.63
CA ILE A 412 -3.08 0.41 -12.18
C ILE A 412 -3.20 -0.24 -10.81
N ALA A 413 -3.39 0.57 -9.78
CA ALA A 413 -3.62 0.16 -8.41
C ALA A 413 -5.11 -0.16 -8.21
N TRP A 414 -5.45 -1.44 -8.32
CA TRP A 414 -6.83 -1.91 -8.27
C TRP A 414 -7.37 -2.01 -6.83
N GLY A 415 -8.60 -1.54 -6.64
CA GLY A 415 -9.47 -1.96 -5.55
C GLY A 415 -9.88 -3.44 -5.68
N PRO A 416 -10.77 -3.93 -4.80
CA PRO A 416 -11.20 -5.33 -4.82
C PRO A 416 -11.82 -5.70 -6.17
N VAL A 417 -11.38 -6.80 -6.80
CA VAL A 417 -11.95 -7.29 -8.07
C VAL A 417 -12.77 -8.55 -7.79
N GLY A 418 -14.06 -8.51 -8.12
CA GLY A 418 -14.99 -9.60 -7.87
C GLY A 418 -14.90 -10.75 -8.89
N GLU A 419 -15.54 -11.86 -8.53
CA GLU A 419 -15.99 -12.93 -9.45
C GLU A 419 -14.89 -13.76 -10.16
N VAL A 420 -13.63 -13.36 -10.08
CA VAL A 420 -12.48 -14.08 -10.66
C VAL A 420 -11.26 -14.06 -9.74
N GLY A 421 -10.33 -15.00 -9.98
CA GLY A 421 -9.05 -15.05 -9.26
C GLY A 421 -9.23 -15.15 -7.75
N PHE A 422 -8.49 -14.33 -6.99
CA PHE A 422 -8.61 -14.30 -5.53
C PHE A 422 -10.04 -14.01 -5.06
N GLY A 423 -10.75 -13.10 -5.72
CA GLY A 423 -12.13 -12.73 -5.38
C GLY A 423 -13.16 -13.83 -5.54
N ALA A 424 -12.86 -14.87 -6.34
CA ALA A 424 -13.71 -16.06 -6.50
C ALA A 424 -13.39 -17.17 -5.48
N THR A 425 -12.30 -17.04 -4.72
CA THR A 425 -11.97 -18.01 -3.67
C THR A 425 -12.84 -17.79 -2.42
N PRO A 426 -13.10 -18.82 -1.60
CA PRO A 426 -13.84 -18.65 -0.34
C PRO A 426 -13.21 -17.61 0.59
N GLU A 427 -11.88 -17.52 0.61
CA GLU A 427 -11.13 -16.55 1.41
C GLU A 427 -11.31 -15.13 0.88
N GLY A 428 -11.12 -14.92 -0.43
CA GLY A 428 -11.30 -13.61 -1.05
C GLY A 428 -12.74 -13.13 -1.02
N ALA A 429 -13.72 -14.03 -1.17
CA ALA A 429 -15.13 -13.68 -1.03
C ALA A 429 -15.45 -13.13 0.38
N ARG A 430 -14.93 -13.78 1.43
CA ARG A 430 -15.09 -13.31 2.83
C ARG A 430 -14.40 -11.95 3.04
N LEU A 431 -13.17 -11.79 2.55
CA LEU A 431 -12.45 -10.52 2.64
C LEU A 431 -13.19 -9.39 1.92
N HIS A 432 -13.75 -9.67 0.75
CA HIS A 432 -14.54 -8.71 0.00
C HIS A 432 -15.85 -8.37 0.71
N ASP A 433 -16.49 -9.31 1.41
CA ASP A 433 -17.67 -9.01 2.23
C ASP A 433 -17.33 -8.02 3.35
N VAL A 434 -16.17 -8.15 3.99
CA VAL A 434 -15.68 -7.20 5.00
C VAL A 434 -15.48 -5.83 4.37
N TRP A 435 -14.72 -5.73 3.29
CA TRP A 435 -14.48 -4.45 2.61
C TRP A 435 -15.76 -3.80 2.11
N GLN A 436 -16.72 -4.58 1.61
CA GLN A 436 -18.00 -4.08 1.16
C GLN A 436 -18.84 -3.51 2.30
N ARG A 437 -18.77 -4.08 3.51
CA ARG A 437 -19.39 -3.49 4.72
C ARG A 437 -18.71 -2.18 5.16
N LEU A 438 -17.46 -1.97 4.74
CA LEU A 438 -16.69 -0.74 4.93
C LEU A 438 -16.77 0.18 3.70
N GLY A 439 -17.74 -0.04 2.81
CA GLY A 439 -18.01 0.81 1.64
C GLY A 439 -17.11 0.59 0.41
N LEU A 440 -16.09 -0.28 0.50
CA LEU A 440 -15.25 -0.69 -0.63
C LEU A 440 -15.93 -1.78 -1.46
N ARG A 441 -16.47 -1.40 -2.63
CA ARG A 441 -17.16 -2.32 -3.54
C ARG A 441 -16.17 -3.09 -4.42
N ARG A 442 -16.66 -4.22 -4.92
CA ARG A 442 -15.95 -5.04 -5.91
C ARG A 442 -16.11 -4.43 -7.29
N LEU A 443 -15.00 -4.27 -8.00
CA LEU A 443 -14.97 -4.01 -9.44
C LEU A 443 -15.37 -5.28 -10.20
N THR A 444 -16.17 -5.11 -11.25
CA THR A 444 -16.48 -6.17 -12.21
C THR A 444 -15.32 -6.35 -13.20
N VAL A 445 -15.30 -7.49 -13.88
CA VAL A 445 -14.32 -7.75 -14.96
C VAL A 445 -14.44 -6.72 -16.08
N ASP A 446 -15.66 -6.32 -16.44
CA ASP A 446 -15.89 -5.31 -17.48
C ASP A 446 -15.34 -3.95 -17.07
N GLN A 447 -15.54 -3.54 -15.80
CA GLN A 447 -14.94 -2.30 -15.27
C GLN A 447 -13.40 -2.36 -15.32
N VAL A 448 -12.80 -3.50 -14.98
CA VAL A 448 -11.34 -3.69 -15.09
C VAL A 448 -10.89 -3.56 -16.55
N LEU A 449 -11.56 -4.22 -17.49
CA LEU A 449 -11.22 -4.17 -18.91
C LEU A 449 -11.36 -2.74 -19.49
N SER A 450 -12.42 -2.02 -19.13
CA SER A 450 -12.64 -0.63 -19.54
C SER A 450 -11.58 0.30 -18.93
N ALA A 451 -11.23 0.10 -17.66
CA ALA A 451 -10.19 0.88 -16.99
C ALA A 451 -8.78 0.63 -17.57
N VAL A 452 -8.47 -0.59 -18.05
CA VAL A 452 -7.22 -0.89 -18.76
C VAL A 452 -7.14 -0.12 -20.08
N ASP A 453 -8.21 -0.14 -20.89
CA ASP A 453 -8.26 0.61 -22.15
C ASP A 453 -8.12 2.12 -21.94
N MET A 454 -8.83 2.62 -20.92
CA MET A 454 -8.73 4.00 -20.49
C MET A 454 -7.29 4.32 -20.07
N ALA A 455 -6.68 3.52 -19.19
CA ALA A 455 -5.32 3.74 -18.71
C ALA A 455 -4.28 3.78 -19.83
N LEU A 456 -4.40 2.88 -20.82
CA LEU A 456 -3.52 2.85 -22.01
C LEU A 456 -3.66 4.09 -22.90
N SER A 457 -4.76 4.82 -22.76
CA SER A 457 -5.09 6.02 -23.53
C SER A 457 -4.71 7.33 -22.81
N GLN A 458 -4.17 7.22 -21.60
CA GLN A 458 -3.85 8.34 -20.72
C GLN A 458 -2.33 8.49 -20.57
N ASP A 459 -1.89 9.74 -20.43
CA ASP A 459 -0.50 10.08 -20.18
C ASP A 459 -0.25 10.15 -18.67
N GLN A 460 -0.49 9.03 -17.98
CA GLN A 460 -0.35 8.92 -16.53
C GLN A 460 0.39 7.62 -16.18
N PRO A 461 1.50 7.68 -15.41
CA PRO A 461 2.25 6.48 -15.04
C PRO A 461 1.53 5.63 -13.99
N ASN A 462 0.68 6.23 -13.17
CA ASN A 462 -0.02 5.55 -12.08
C ASN A 462 -1.48 5.99 -12.03
N LEU A 463 -2.38 5.03 -11.86
CA LEU A 463 -3.80 5.27 -11.63
C LEU A 463 -4.28 4.35 -10.52
N THR A 464 -5.05 4.88 -9.57
CA THR A 464 -5.71 4.06 -8.55
C THR A 464 -7.19 3.95 -8.92
N VAL A 465 -7.67 2.74 -9.18
CA VAL A 465 -9.06 2.49 -9.60
C VAL A 465 -9.77 1.75 -8.49
N VAL A 466 -10.72 2.41 -7.85
CA VAL A 466 -11.51 1.87 -6.74
C VAL A 466 -13.00 2.06 -7.00
N SER A 467 -13.82 1.29 -6.31
CA SER A 467 -15.28 1.43 -6.33
C SER A 467 -15.76 1.69 -4.90
N TRP A 468 -16.43 2.81 -4.68
CA TRP A 468 -16.94 3.22 -3.36
C TRP A 468 -18.45 3.46 -3.41
N ASP A 469 -19.16 3.12 -2.34
CA ASP A 469 -20.46 3.77 -2.14
C ASP A 469 -20.29 5.22 -1.65
N ASP A 470 -21.29 6.07 -1.88
CA ASP A 470 -21.24 7.49 -1.49
C ASP A 470 -21.14 7.69 0.04
N ALA A 471 -21.32 6.63 0.83
CA ALA A 471 -21.11 6.59 2.29
C ALA A 471 -19.75 5.98 2.71
N GLY A 472 -18.94 5.53 1.74
CA GLY A 472 -17.93 4.50 1.95
C GLY A 472 -16.54 5.04 2.23
N ALA A 473 -16.29 6.30 1.89
CA ALA A 473 -15.08 6.97 2.33
C ALA A 473 -15.12 7.32 3.83
N ASP A 474 -16.31 7.44 4.42
CA ASP A 474 -16.51 7.63 5.86
C ASP A 474 -16.36 6.32 6.66
N ALA A 475 -16.35 5.18 5.98
CA ALA A 475 -16.43 3.85 6.59
C ALA A 475 -15.07 3.16 6.77
N LEU A 476 -13.97 3.74 6.26
CA LEU A 476 -12.60 3.27 6.51
C LEU A 476 -11.93 4.21 7.52
N PRO A 477 -11.86 3.84 8.80
CA PRO A 477 -11.48 4.78 9.85
C PRO A 477 -10.05 5.36 9.70
N TRP A 478 -9.14 4.60 9.08
CA TRP A 478 -7.78 5.06 8.79
C TRP A 478 -7.67 6.02 7.59
N VAL A 479 -8.72 6.15 6.76
CA VAL A 479 -8.79 7.13 5.67
C VAL A 479 -9.01 8.54 6.24
N GLY A 480 -9.99 8.70 7.14
CA GLY A 480 -10.24 10.00 7.80
C GLY A 480 -9.13 10.41 8.78
N ALA A 481 -8.25 9.49 9.15
CA ALA A 481 -7.16 9.70 10.10
C ALA A 481 -5.94 10.42 9.52
N ARG A 482 -5.80 10.42 8.19
CA ARG A 482 -4.55 10.80 7.51
C ARG A 482 -4.79 12.03 6.64
N PRO A 483 -4.00 13.12 6.80
CA PRO A 483 -4.17 14.34 5.98
C PRO A 483 -4.16 14.06 4.47
N THR A 484 -3.35 13.09 4.04
CA THR A 484 -3.27 12.68 2.64
C THR A 484 -4.61 12.15 2.11
N LEU A 485 -5.41 11.50 2.95
CA LEU A 485 -6.67 10.85 2.57
C LEU A 485 -7.91 11.63 3.02
N GLU A 486 -7.74 12.68 3.82
CA GLU A 486 -8.81 13.58 4.28
C GLU A 486 -9.75 14.05 3.15
N PRO A 487 -9.27 14.44 1.95
CA PRO A 487 -10.17 14.87 0.87
C PRO A 487 -11.14 13.80 0.37
N LEU A 488 -10.90 12.53 0.73
CA LEU A 488 -11.79 11.43 0.40
C LEU A 488 -12.90 11.28 1.44
N ALA A 489 -12.65 11.60 2.72
CA ALA A 489 -13.64 11.53 3.79
C ALA A 489 -14.67 12.66 3.65
N ALA A 490 -15.97 12.32 3.63
CA ALA A 490 -17.06 13.27 3.40
C ALA A 490 -17.76 13.73 4.70
N ALA A 491 -17.56 13.05 5.83
CA ALA A 491 -18.04 13.48 7.14
C ALA A 491 -17.26 12.82 8.31
N GLN A 492 -17.13 13.53 9.43
CA GLN A 492 -16.64 12.93 10.68
C GLN A 492 -17.65 11.87 11.17
N PRO A 493 -17.22 10.64 11.52
CA PRO A 493 -18.11 9.64 12.09
C PRO A 493 -18.65 10.15 13.43
N GLN A 494 -19.95 10.46 13.48
CA GLN A 494 -20.68 10.61 14.74
C GLN A 494 -21.15 9.22 15.17
N GLY A 495 -20.34 8.54 15.99
CA GLY A 495 -20.72 7.24 16.55
C GLY A 495 -22.03 7.33 17.33
N LEU A 496 -23.07 6.64 16.85
CA LEU A 496 -24.39 6.57 17.51
C LEU A 496 -24.28 6.02 18.96
N ALA A 497 -23.26 5.21 19.24
CA ALA A 497 -23.02 4.62 20.56
C ALA A 497 -22.34 5.59 21.56
N LEU A 498 -21.51 6.54 21.11
CA LEU A 498 -20.90 7.55 22.00
C LEU A 498 -21.96 8.40 22.72
N GLY A 499 -23.03 8.78 22.00
CA GLY A 499 -24.15 9.52 22.60
C GLY A 499 -24.87 8.72 23.68
N ARG A 500 -25.06 7.41 23.47
CA ARG A 500 -25.71 6.51 24.44
C ARG A 500 -24.83 6.24 25.65
N LEU A 501 -23.52 6.12 25.46
CA LEU A 501 -22.58 5.91 26.55
C LEU A 501 -22.48 7.10 27.50
N GLY A 502 -22.67 8.33 27.00
CA GLY A 502 -22.64 9.55 27.81
C GLY A 502 -23.70 9.62 28.91
N GLU A 503 -24.78 8.83 28.80
CA GLU A 503 -25.90 8.79 29.75
C GLU A 503 -25.81 7.60 30.74
N LEU A 504 -24.83 6.71 30.57
CA LEU A 504 -24.66 5.49 31.36
C LEU A 504 -23.48 5.62 32.33
N GLU A 505 -23.50 4.90 33.46
CA GLU A 505 -22.40 4.89 34.44
C GLU A 505 -21.94 3.46 34.78
N GLY A 506 -20.69 3.33 35.25
CA GLY A 506 -20.19 2.06 35.83
C GLY A 506 -20.27 0.85 34.91
N GLU A 507 -20.83 -0.26 35.42
CA GLU A 507 -20.96 -1.54 34.72
C GLU A 507 -21.89 -1.47 33.50
N GLU A 508 -22.90 -0.59 33.52
CA GLU A 508 -23.88 -0.45 32.43
C GLU A 508 -23.22 0.06 31.13
N ARG A 509 -22.15 0.86 31.24
CA ARG A 509 -21.35 1.28 30.08
C ARG A 509 -20.60 0.12 29.45
N VAL A 510 -19.97 -0.72 30.28
CA VAL A 510 -19.21 -1.89 29.81
C VAL A 510 -20.15 -2.89 29.16
N GLU A 511 -21.33 -3.14 29.74
CA GLU A 511 -22.37 -3.98 29.12
C GLU A 511 -22.85 -3.43 27.78
N CYS A 512 -23.07 -2.11 27.67
CA CYS A 512 -23.45 -1.48 26.41
C CYS A 512 -22.37 -1.65 25.33
N ILE A 513 -21.09 -1.49 25.69
CA ILE A 513 -19.95 -1.74 24.79
C ILE A 513 -19.92 -3.20 24.35
N ILE A 514 -20.08 -4.14 25.29
CA ILE A 514 -20.15 -5.58 25.01
C ILE A 514 -21.28 -5.86 24.02
N ASP A 515 -22.48 -5.33 24.23
CA ASP A 515 -23.64 -5.62 23.37
C ASP A 515 -23.47 -5.09 21.94
N VAL A 516 -22.88 -3.90 21.77
CA VAL A 516 -22.59 -3.32 20.45
C VAL A 516 -21.58 -4.17 19.68
N ILE A 517 -20.49 -4.56 20.34
CA ILE A 517 -19.44 -5.38 19.72
C ILE A 517 -19.95 -6.81 19.51
N ARG A 518 -20.70 -7.39 20.47
CA ARG A 518 -21.32 -8.72 20.37
C ARG A 518 -22.30 -8.80 19.21
N GLY A 519 -23.20 -7.82 19.07
CA GLY A 519 -24.14 -7.76 17.96
C GLY A 519 -23.44 -7.67 16.60
N SER A 520 -22.28 -7.02 16.57
CA SER A 520 -21.47 -6.95 15.37
C SER A 520 -20.73 -8.26 15.07
N LEU A 521 -20.06 -8.85 16.07
CA LEU A 521 -19.43 -10.17 15.97
C LEU A 521 -20.42 -11.26 15.55
N ALA A 522 -21.65 -11.22 16.07
CA ALA A 522 -22.71 -12.15 15.71
C ALA A 522 -23.05 -12.09 14.22
N ARG A 523 -23.19 -10.89 13.65
CA ARG A 523 -23.40 -10.72 12.21
C ARG A 523 -22.20 -11.23 11.41
N ILE A 524 -20.98 -10.94 11.84
CA ILE A 524 -19.74 -11.35 11.15
C ILE A 524 -19.60 -12.86 11.13
N LEU A 525 -19.78 -13.50 12.29
CA LEU A 525 -19.71 -14.94 12.46
C LEU A 525 -20.95 -15.67 11.92
N SER A 526 -21.97 -14.94 11.45
CA SER A 526 -23.26 -15.48 11.01
C SER A 526 -23.93 -16.34 12.10
N ARG A 527 -23.86 -15.87 13.35
CA ARG A 527 -24.40 -16.52 14.55
C ARG A 527 -25.42 -15.59 15.21
N ALA A 528 -26.27 -16.16 16.06
CA ALA A 528 -27.17 -15.36 16.89
C ALA A 528 -26.35 -14.67 18.01
N PRO A 529 -26.60 -13.38 18.34
CA PRO A 529 -25.85 -12.65 19.36
C PRO A 529 -25.76 -13.36 20.70
N GLU A 530 -26.82 -14.07 21.09
CA GLU A 530 -26.93 -14.80 22.35
C GLU A 530 -25.97 -16.01 22.42
N THR A 531 -25.40 -16.43 21.28
CA THR A 531 -24.44 -17.54 21.20
C THR A 531 -22.99 -17.08 21.26
N ILE A 532 -22.74 -15.77 21.32
CA ILE A 532 -21.42 -15.18 21.48
C ILE A 532 -21.20 -14.94 22.98
N ASP A 533 -20.42 -15.82 23.59
CA ASP A 533 -20.05 -15.73 25.01
C ASP A 533 -18.99 -14.64 25.22
N PRO A 534 -19.25 -13.57 26.00
CA PRO A 534 -18.31 -12.49 26.23
C PRO A 534 -17.04 -12.89 26.98
N GLU A 535 -17.08 -14.02 27.71
CA GLU A 535 -15.96 -14.56 28.49
C GLU A 535 -15.14 -15.59 27.72
N SER A 536 -15.60 -16.00 26.54
CA SER A 536 -14.82 -16.86 25.65
C SER A 536 -13.71 -16.05 24.98
N SER A 537 -12.54 -16.65 24.80
CA SER A 537 -11.44 -15.98 24.10
C SER A 537 -11.75 -15.83 22.61
N PHE A 538 -11.21 -14.79 21.98
CA PHE A 538 -11.39 -14.55 20.54
C PHE A 538 -10.92 -15.74 19.69
N ALA A 539 -9.81 -16.39 20.06
CA ALA A 539 -9.32 -17.60 19.41
C ALA A 539 -10.35 -18.74 19.44
N MET A 540 -10.99 -18.97 20.59
CA MET A 540 -12.00 -20.03 20.75
C MET A 540 -13.31 -19.70 20.03
N MET A 541 -13.61 -18.41 19.83
CA MET A 541 -14.74 -17.94 19.03
C MET A 541 -14.51 -18.05 17.51
N GLY A 542 -13.29 -18.43 17.09
CA GLY A 542 -12.93 -18.52 15.68
C GLY A 542 -12.67 -17.16 15.02
N VAL A 543 -12.36 -16.14 15.82
CA VAL A 543 -11.87 -14.86 15.31
C VAL A 543 -10.48 -15.08 14.76
N ASP A 544 -10.27 -14.73 13.48
CA ASP A 544 -8.98 -14.70 12.82
C ASP A 544 -8.52 -13.24 12.65
N SER A 545 -7.38 -13.02 11.99
CA SER A 545 -6.84 -11.68 11.78
C SER A 545 -7.75 -10.77 10.95
N LEU A 546 -8.64 -11.35 10.12
CA LEU A 546 -9.59 -10.58 9.31
C LEU A 546 -10.80 -10.15 10.13
N ILE A 547 -11.33 -11.03 10.98
CA ILE A 547 -12.41 -10.67 11.90
C ILE A 547 -11.90 -9.66 12.95
N ALA A 548 -10.65 -9.79 13.37
CA ALA A 548 -9.98 -8.80 14.24
C ALA A 548 -9.94 -7.40 13.62
N LEU A 549 -9.59 -7.31 12.33
CA LEU A 549 -9.65 -6.05 11.58
C LEU A 549 -11.06 -5.45 11.56
N GLU A 550 -12.08 -6.28 11.32
CA GLU A 550 -13.46 -5.80 11.31
C GLU A 550 -13.91 -5.28 12.69
N VAL A 551 -13.50 -5.95 13.77
CA VAL A 551 -13.74 -5.50 15.15
C VAL A 551 -13.10 -4.14 15.41
N LEU A 552 -11.85 -3.92 14.97
CA LEU A 552 -11.17 -2.63 15.10
C LEU A 552 -11.98 -1.51 14.41
N PHE A 553 -12.46 -1.77 13.20
CA PHE A 553 -13.21 -0.77 12.45
C PHE A 553 -14.56 -0.45 13.09
N ILE A 554 -15.22 -1.46 13.67
CA ILE A 554 -16.44 -1.25 14.46
C ILE A 554 -16.13 -0.40 15.69
N VAL A 555 -15.06 -0.71 16.41
CA VAL A 555 -14.69 0.03 17.62
C VAL A 555 -14.42 1.49 17.30
N GLU A 556 -13.63 1.77 16.27
CA GLU A 556 -13.32 3.13 15.86
C GLU A 556 -14.57 3.88 15.36
N ARG A 557 -15.45 3.21 14.59
CA ARG A 557 -16.68 3.83 14.08
C ARG A 557 -17.70 4.13 15.17
N GLU A 558 -17.96 3.17 16.07
CA GLU A 558 -19.02 3.29 17.07
C GLU A 558 -18.59 4.12 18.28
N PHE A 559 -17.30 4.03 18.66
CA PHE A 559 -16.77 4.62 19.88
C PHE A 559 -15.73 5.72 19.66
N GLY A 560 -15.28 5.97 18.42
CA GLY A 560 -14.27 7.00 18.14
C GLY A 560 -12.89 6.70 18.74
N VAL A 561 -12.64 5.46 19.17
CA VAL A 561 -11.39 5.03 19.79
C VAL A 561 -10.59 4.19 18.82
N ARG A 562 -9.29 4.50 18.73
CA ARG A 562 -8.33 3.71 17.97
C ARG A 562 -7.69 2.66 18.86
N LEU A 563 -7.76 1.43 18.41
CA LEU A 563 -6.99 0.32 18.98
C LEU A 563 -5.95 -0.11 17.93
N GLY A 564 -4.75 -0.44 18.38
CA GLY A 564 -3.73 -1.02 17.51
C GLY A 564 -4.15 -2.41 17.04
N LEU A 565 -3.80 -2.78 15.80
CA LEU A 565 -4.09 -4.13 15.30
C LEU A 565 -3.41 -5.21 16.15
N ASP A 566 -2.23 -4.91 16.68
CA ASP A 566 -1.49 -5.72 17.64
C ASP A 566 -2.24 -5.89 18.98
N GLN A 567 -2.94 -4.87 19.49
CA GLN A 567 -3.70 -4.97 20.74
C GLN A 567 -4.84 -6.01 20.62
N VAL A 568 -5.43 -6.14 19.43
CA VAL A 568 -6.48 -7.12 19.16
C VAL A 568 -5.91 -8.48 18.73
N LEU A 569 -4.84 -8.51 17.91
CA LEU A 569 -4.21 -9.75 17.44
C LEU A 569 -3.37 -10.46 18.51
N LEU A 570 -2.62 -9.72 19.33
CA LEU A 570 -1.90 -10.30 20.49
C LEU A 570 -2.87 -10.64 21.63
N GLY A 571 -4.07 -10.06 21.61
CA GLY A 571 -5.19 -10.35 22.50
C GLY A 571 -6.09 -11.50 22.04
N MET A 572 -5.64 -12.43 21.17
CA MET A 572 -6.47 -13.59 20.78
C MET A 572 -6.88 -14.48 21.97
N ASP A 573 -6.10 -14.45 23.06
CA ASP A 573 -6.41 -15.08 24.35
C ASP A 573 -7.28 -14.19 25.26
N SER A 574 -7.53 -12.94 24.88
CA SER A 574 -8.43 -12.01 25.59
C SER A 574 -9.90 -12.28 25.26
N THR A 575 -10.77 -11.81 26.14
CA THR A 575 -12.22 -11.97 26.05
C THR A 575 -12.87 -10.66 25.59
N LEU A 576 -14.08 -10.76 25.04
CA LEU A 576 -14.87 -9.57 24.67
C LEU A 576 -15.11 -8.66 25.88
N ALA A 577 -15.33 -9.23 27.06
CA ALA A 577 -15.50 -8.48 28.30
C ALA A 577 -14.23 -7.70 28.70
N THR A 578 -13.05 -8.30 28.50
CA THR A 578 -11.76 -7.64 28.77
C THR A 578 -11.55 -6.46 27.83
N MET A 579 -11.81 -6.64 26.54
CA MET A 579 -11.69 -5.59 25.53
C MET A 579 -12.67 -4.43 25.80
N ALA A 580 -13.91 -4.74 26.18
CA ALA A 580 -14.91 -3.72 26.52
C ALA A 580 -14.52 -2.90 27.75
N SER A 581 -13.93 -3.54 28.76
CA SER A 581 -13.45 -2.86 29.98
C SER A 581 -12.28 -1.93 29.68
N GLN A 582 -11.33 -2.37 28.85
CA GLN A 582 -10.21 -1.55 28.40
C GLN A 582 -10.68 -0.35 27.58
N LEU A 583 -11.68 -0.55 26.71
CA LEU A 583 -12.26 0.50 25.89
C LEU A 583 -12.97 1.55 26.75
N ASP A 584 -13.75 1.14 27.76
CA ASP A 584 -14.40 2.08 28.68
C ASP A 584 -13.38 2.90 29.47
N GLN A 585 -12.32 2.27 29.96
CA GLN A 585 -11.24 2.97 30.65
C GLN A 585 -10.61 4.04 29.75
N HIS A 586 -10.28 3.68 28.51
CA HIS A 586 -9.69 4.61 27.55
C HIS A 586 -10.62 5.79 27.23
N LEU A 587 -11.92 5.54 27.02
CA LEU A 587 -12.92 6.58 26.79
C LEU A 587 -13.01 7.59 27.96
N ARG A 588 -12.89 7.12 29.21
CA ARG A 588 -12.89 7.98 30.41
C ARG A 588 -11.62 8.82 30.51
N GLU A 589 -10.47 8.26 30.18
CA GLU A 589 -9.19 8.97 30.16
C GLU A 589 -9.20 10.11 29.11
N VAL A 590 -9.77 9.86 27.93
CA VAL A 590 -9.93 10.90 26.89
C VAL A 590 -10.91 11.99 27.32
N ALA A 591 -12.04 11.63 27.93
CA ALA A 591 -13.04 12.59 28.40
C ALA A 591 -12.50 13.51 29.51
N THR A 592 -11.67 12.99 30.41
CA THR A 592 -11.03 13.75 31.50
C THR A 592 -9.90 14.66 31.01
N GLN A 593 -9.18 14.29 29.95
CA GLN A 593 -8.18 15.17 29.32
C GLN A 593 -8.81 16.33 28.54
N THR A 594 -9.94 16.08 27.88
CA THR A 594 -10.65 17.11 27.08
C THR A 594 -11.34 18.16 27.96
N SER A 595 -11.74 17.80 29.18
CA SER A 595 -12.36 18.70 30.16
C SER A 595 -11.35 19.50 31.01
N GLY A 596 -10.05 19.19 30.90
CA GLY A 596 -8.96 19.83 31.64
C GLY A 596 -8.19 20.92 30.90
N SER A 597 -8.44 21.16 29.61
CA SER A 597 -7.82 22.25 28.84
C SER A 597 -8.63 23.55 28.99
N PRO A 598 -8.13 24.60 29.67
CA PRO A 598 -8.77 25.89 29.63
C PRO A 598 -8.62 26.49 28.21
N ARG A 599 -9.74 26.96 27.66
CA ARG A 599 -9.82 27.68 26.38
C ARG A 599 -8.85 28.84 26.27
#